data_AF-A0A069DMJ9-F1
#
_entry.id   AF-A0A069DMJ9-F1
#
_cell.length_a   1.000
_cell.length_b   1.000
_cell.length_c   1.000
_cell.angle_alpha   90.00
_cell.angle_beta   90.00
_cell.angle_gamma   90.00
#
_symmetry.space_group_name_H-M   'P 1'
#
loop_
_entity.id
_entity.type
_entity.pdbx_description
1 polymer ?
#
loop_
_entity_poly.entity_id
_entity_poly.type
_entity_poly.pdbx_seq_one_letter_code
_entity_poly.pdbx_strand_id
1 'polypeptide(L)'
;RSVTPIIAVIRNLLLGRKHKTPLRYGDYYAARTQPPPDVPGGPAHKLSDNYYCFRDGRREVAPPLLLSSSLKQISAPGESQLAVSAPPTPGKQWKWD
;
A
#
# COMPACT_ATOMS: atom_id res chain seq x y z
N ARG A 1 -13.04 -7.81 -33.24
CA ARG A 1 -13.77 -7.92 -34.53
C ARG A 1 -13.09 -7.04 -35.59
N SER A 2 -13.14 -7.42 -36.87
CA SER A 2 -12.42 -6.75 -37.96
C SER A 2 -13.29 -5.80 -38.78
N VAL A 3 -12.70 -4.68 -39.20
CA VAL A 3 -13.21 -3.86 -40.32
C VAL A 3 -12.93 -4.58 -41.64
N THR A 4 -13.58 -4.15 -42.74
CA THR A 4 -13.31 -4.73 -44.05
C THR A 4 -11.82 -4.61 -44.41
N PRO A 5 -11.24 -5.58 -45.15
CA PRO A 5 -9.80 -5.59 -45.46
C PRO A 5 -9.30 -4.29 -46.11
N ILE A 6 -10.09 -3.70 -47.00
CA ILE A 6 -9.76 -2.43 -47.69
C ILE A 6 -9.62 -1.29 -46.68
N ILE A 7 -10.58 -1.14 -45.76
CA ILE A 7 -10.53 -0.10 -44.72
C ILE A 7 -9.36 -0.36 -43.76
N ALA A 8 -9.05 -1.63 -43.47
CA ALA A 8 -7.91 -1.98 -42.63
C ALA A 8 -6.58 -1.52 -43.25
N VAL A 9 -6.40 -1.69 -44.56
CA VAL A 9 -5.20 -1.25 -45.30
C VAL A 9 -5.09 0.27 -45.30
N ILE A 10 -6.16 0.99 -45.66
CA ILE A 10 -6.17 2.47 -45.66
C ILE A 10 -5.82 3.00 -44.26
N ARG A 11 -6.46 2.45 -43.22
CA ARG A 11 -6.22 2.87 -41.83
C ARG A 11 -4.78 2.61 -41.37
N ASN A 12 -4.23 1.43 -41.67
CA ASN A 12 -2.86 1.11 -41.26
C ASN A 12 -1.83 1.95 -42.03
N LEU A 13 -2.10 2.27 -43.29
CA LEU A 13 -1.26 3.16 -44.10
C LEU A 13 -1.22 4.57 -43.50
N LEU A 14 -2.39 5.17 -43.22
CA LEU A 14 -2.47 6.51 -42.64
C LEU A 14 -1.93 6.60 -41.21
N LEU A 15 -2.01 5.51 -40.44
CA LEU A 15 -1.47 5.46 -39.07
C LEU A 15 0.03 5.16 -38.99
N GLY A 16 0.66 4.68 -40.07
CA GLY A 16 2.06 4.24 -40.08
C GLY A 16 2.35 3.02 -39.19
N ARG A 17 1.31 2.32 -38.71
CA ARG A 17 1.42 1.15 -37.84
C ARG A 17 0.18 0.26 -37.92
N LYS A 18 0.31 -0.99 -37.49
CA LYS A 18 -0.84 -1.88 -37.31
C LYS A 18 -1.73 -1.35 -36.20
N HIS A 19 -2.98 -1.02 -36.55
CA HIS A 19 -3.96 -0.54 -35.59
C HIS A 19 -4.29 -1.62 -34.53
N LYS A 20 -4.12 -1.28 -33.25
CA LYS A 20 -4.59 -2.07 -32.10
C LYS A 20 -5.90 -1.46 -31.61
N THR A 21 -6.97 -2.25 -31.61
CA THR A 21 -8.30 -1.77 -31.24
C THR A 21 -8.42 -1.62 -29.72
N PRO A 22 -8.87 -0.47 -29.18
CA PRO A 22 -9.09 -0.27 -27.74
C PRO A 22 -10.42 -0.86 -27.25
N LEU A 23 -11.28 -1.28 -28.18
CA LEU A 23 -12.59 -1.86 -27.87
C LEU A 23 -12.45 -3.25 -27.25
N ARG A 24 -13.36 -3.52 -26.32
CA ARG A 24 -13.45 -4.77 -25.58
C ARG A 24 -14.43 -5.71 -26.27
N TYR A 25 -14.02 -6.95 -26.51
CA TYR A 25 -14.85 -7.97 -27.13
C TYR A 25 -15.00 -9.16 -26.18
N GLY A 26 -16.19 -9.78 -26.15
CA GLY A 26 -16.52 -10.84 -25.19
C GLY A 26 -15.53 -11.99 -25.19
N ASP A 27 -14.98 -12.37 -26.35
CA ASP A 27 -14.07 -13.51 -26.49
C ASP A 27 -12.72 -13.34 -25.77
N TYR A 28 -12.32 -12.10 -25.47
CA TYR A 28 -11.04 -11.77 -24.83
C TYR A 28 -11.21 -11.29 -23.39
N TYR A 29 -12.44 -11.20 -22.89
CA TYR A 29 -12.75 -10.74 -21.55
C TYR A 29 -13.45 -11.85 -20.78
N ALA A 30 -13.27 -11.85 -19.47
CA ALA A 30 -14.01 -12.76 -18.61
C ALA A 30 -15.53 -12.59 -18.81
N ALA A 31 -16.27 -13.69 -18.69
CA ALA A 31 -17.73 -13.66 -18.76
C ALA A 31 -18.33 -12.70 -17.72
N ARG A 32 -19.53 -12.17 -17.99
CA ARG A 32 -20.22 -11.34 -16.99
C ARG A 32 -20.70 -12.15 -15.79
N THR A 33 -21.13 -13.38 -16.04
CA THR A 33 -21.51 -14.34 -15.01
C THR A 33 -20.29 -15.14 -14.61
N GLN A 34 -19.98 -15.12 -13.32
CA GLN A 34 -18.89 -15.89 -12.73
C GLN A 34 -19.48 -16.98 -11.81
N PRO A 35 -18.84 -18.16 -11.70
CA PRO A 35 -19.23 -19.13 -10.70
C PRO A 35 -19.04 -18.56 -9.28
N PRO A 36 -19.78 -19.05 -8.27
CA PRO A 36 -19.55 -18.65 -6.89
C PRO A 36 -18.13 -19.02 -6.47
N PRO A 37 -17.33 -18.08 -5.92
CA PRO A 37 -15.98 -18.37 -5.47
C PRO A 37 -15.98 -19.03 -4.08
N ASP A 38 -14.99 -19.88 -3.82
CA ASP A 38 -14.62 -20.32 -2.47
C ASP A 38 -13.38 -19.52 -2.04
N VAL A 39 -13.58 -18.54 -1.15
CA VAL A 39 -12.55 -17.58 -0.76
C VAL A 39 -11.87 -18.08 0.52
N PRO A 40 -10.53 -18.16 0.57
CA PRO A 40 -9.84 -18.59 1.77
C PRO A 40 -10.09 -17.62 2.92
N GLY A 41 -10.12 -18.18 4.13
CA GLY A 41 -10.23 -17.42 5.35
C GLY A 41 -9.06 -16.48 5.62
N GLY A 42 -9.30 -15.49 6.48
CA GLY A 42 -8.23 -14.66 7.01
C GLY A 42 -7.35 -15.39 8.04
N PRO A 43 -6.23 -14.77 8.47
CA PRO A 43 -5.29 -15.38 9.42
C PRO A 43 -5.89 -15.67 10.80
N ALA A 44 -7.02 -15.04 11.14
CA ALA A 44 -7.76 -15.24 12.37
C ALA A 44 -8.91 -16.26 12.25
N HIS A 45 -9.02 -17.02 11.15
CA HIS A 45 -9.94 -18.17 11.06
C HIS A 45 -9.33 -19.41 11.72
N LYS A 46 -9.06 -19.33 13.03
CA LYS A 46 -8.47 -20.40 13.85
C LYS A 46 -9.47 -20.85 14.92
N LEU A 47 -9.54 -22.16 15.18
CA LEU A 47 -10.45 -22.76 16.17
C LEU A 47 -9.96 -22.62 17.62
N SER A 48 -8.65 -22.53 17.82
CA SER A 48 -7.99 -22.41 19.13
C SER A 48 -6.88 -21.37 19.08
N ASP A 49 -6.45 -20.90 20.25
CA ASP A 49 -5.35 -19.93 20.39
C ASP A 49 -5.53 -18.67 19.52
N ASN A 50 -6.73 -18.08 19.61
CA ASN A 50 -7.15 -16.95 18.78
C ASN A 50 -7.93 -15.90 19.60
N TYR A 51 -7.47 -15.67 20.82
CA TYR A 51 -8.07 -14.68 21.71
C TYR A 51 -7.92 -13.28 21.13
N TYR A 52 -9.03 -12.55 21.08
CA TYR A 52 -9.06 -11.19 20.51
C TYR A 52 -8.11 -10.24 21.24
N CYS A 53 -7.94 -10.41 22.56
CA CYS A 53 -7.06 -9.55 23.38
C CYS A 53 -5.59 -9.55 22.94
N PHE A 54 -5.08 -10.63 22.33
CA PHE A 54 -3.70 -10.71 21.86
C PHE A 54 -3.47 -10.12 20.46
N ARG A 55 -4.53 -9.68 19.77
CA ARG A 55 -4.45 -9.15 18.41
C ARG A 55 -5.20 -7.82 18.23
N ASP A 56 -5.67 -7.24 19.33
CA ASP A 56 -6.41 -5.98 19.32
C ASP A 56 -5.45 -4.78 19.29
N GLY A 57 -4.86 -4.52 18.12
CA GLY A 57 -3.96 -3.38 17.91
C GLY A 57 -4.59 -2.02 18.21
N ARG A 58 -5.94 -1.91 18.25
CA ARG A 58 -6.62 -0.68 18.69
C ARG A 58 -6.36 -0.35 20.16
N ARG A 59 -6.12 -1.37 21.00
CA ARG A 59 -5.85 -1.22 22.44
C ARG A 59 -4.36 -1.12 22.77
N GLU A 60 -3.50 -1.44 21.80
CA GLU A 60 -2.04 -1.28 21.94
C GLU A 60 -1.58 0.18 21.79
N VAL A 61 -2.47 1.07 21.33
CA VAL A 61 -2.18 2.49 21.17
C VAL A 61 -1.98 3.13 22.55
N ALA A 62 -0.73 3.50 22.84
CA ALA A 62 -0.38 4.31 24.01
C ALA A 62 -0.53 5.82 23.71
N PRO A 63 -0.77 6.65 24.73
CA PRO A 63 -0.64 8.10 24.60
C PRO A 63 0.75 8.50 24.07
N PRO A 64 0.85 9.62 23.33
CA PRO A 64 2.14 10.08 22.81
C PRO A 64 3.11 10.40 23.95
N LEU A 65 4.39 10.08 23.74
CA LEU A 65 5.45 10.38 24.69
C LEU A 65 5.72 11.90 24.72
N LEU A 66 5.64 12.49 25.90
CA LEU A 66 5.86 13.91 26.12
C LEU A 66 7.36 14.18 26.25
N LEU A 67 7.97 14.81 25.23
CA LEU A 67 9.42 15.11 25.20
C LEU A 67 9.78 16.39 25.98
N SER A 68 8.88 17.37 26.03
CA SER A 68 9.07 18.63 26.76
C SER A 68 7.73 19.21 27.18
N SER A 69 7.65 19.65 28.44
CA SER A 69 6.49 20.36 29.02
C SER A 69 6.91 21.79 29.35
N SER A 70 5.99 22.74 29.28
CA SER A 70 6.20 24.10 29.81
C SER A 70 6.33 24.12 31.33
N LEU A 71 5.96 23.02 32.01
CA LEU A 71 6.13 22.83 33.45
C LEU A 71 7.52 22.29 33.73
N LYS A 72 8.27 22.96 34.62
CA LYS A 72 9.56 22.50 35.12
C LYS A 72 9.37 21.23 35.96
N GLN A 73 9.83 20.11 35.45
CA GLN A 73 9.93 18.86 36.22
C GLN A 73 11.29 18.80 36.90
N ILE A 74 11.34 18.38 38.17
CA ILE A 74 12.59 18.12 38.89
C ILE A 74 13.19 16.85 38.28
N SER A 75 14.47 16.91 37.88
CA SER A 75 15.17 15.76 37.30
C SER A 75 15.25 14.60 38.31
N ALA A 76 15.12 13.37 37.82
CA ALA A 76 15.28 12.20 38.68
C ALA A 76 16.73 12.17 39.22
N PRO A 77 16.94 11.74 40.48
CA PRO A 77 18.29 11.63 41.04
C PRO A 77 19.11 10.63 40.21
N GLY A 78 20.12 11.12 39.48
CA GLY A 78 21.02 10.31 38.65
C GLY A 78 21.07 10.66 37.15
N GLU A 79 20.25 11.58 36.66
CA GLU A 79 20.32 12.02 35.25
C GLU A 79 21.48 13.00 35.02
N SER A 80 22.58 12.49 34.46
CA SER A 80 23.69 13.30 33.96
C SER A 80 23.36 13.86 32.56
N GLN A 81 23.57 15.17 32.36
CA GLN A 81 23.42 15.80 31.05
C GLN A 81 24.44 15.21 30.06
N LEU A 82 23.96 14.44 29.09
CA LEU A 82 24.78 13.90 28.01
C LEU A 82 25.21 15.05 27.09
N ALA A 83 26.51 15.17 26.84
CA ALA A 83 27.04 16.16 25.91
C ALA A 83 26.54 15.87 24.49
N VAL A 84 25.81 16.82 23.89
CA VAL A 84 25.23 16.65 22.55
C VAL A 84 26.32 16.89 21.49
N SER A 85 26.84 15.81 20.90
CA SER A 85 27.72 15.89 19.73
C SER A 85 26.89 15.99 18.45
N ALA A 86 27.00 17.13 17.74
CA ALA A 86 26.28 17.47 16.51
C ALA A 86 24.73 17.51 16.62
N PRO A 87 24.03 18.37 15.85
CA PRO A 87 22.57 18.38 15.87
C PRO A 87 22.03 17.04 15.31
N PRO A 88 21.06 16.41 15.98
CA PRO A 88 20.47 15.16 15.49
C PRO A 88 19.67 15.41 14.21
N THR A 89 19.81 14.53 13.21
CA THR A 89 19.00 14.52 12.00
C THR A 89 17.82 13.56 12.15
N PRO A 90 16.59 13.88 11.66
CA PRO A 90 15.41 13.01 11.79
C PRO A 90 15.54 11.62 11.14
N GLY A 91 16.46 11.44 10.20
CA GLY A 91 16.69 10.18 9.50
C GLY A 91 17.83 10.28 8.50
N LYS A 92 18.17 9.14 7.87
CA LYS A 92 19.23 9.08 6.85
C LYS A 92 18.75 9.68 5.52
N GLN A 93 19.57 10.51 4.89
CA GLN A 93 19.31 11.00 3.53
C GLN A 93 19.62 9.92 2.49
N TRP A 94 18.69 9.69 1.57
CA TRP A 94 18.85 8.75 0.45
C TRP A 94 18.89 9.53 -0.87
N LYS A 95 19.91 9.28 -1.69
CA LYS A 95 19.98 9.76 -3.08
C LYS A 95 19.63 8.59 -3.99
N TRP A 96 18.52 8.73 -4.71
CA TRP A 96 17.94 7.68 -5.55
C TRP A 96 18.37 7.80 -7.03
N ASP A 97 19.19 8.80 -7.34
CA ASP A 97 19.82 9.04 -8.65
C ASP A 97 21.11 8.24 -8.83
#